data_AF-A0A7X2NJP0-F1
#
_entry.id   AF-A0A7X2NJP0-F1
#
_cell.length_a   1.000
_cell.length_b   1.000
_cell.length_c   1.000
_cell.angle_alpha   90.00
_cell.angle_beta   90.00
_cell.angle_gamma   90.00
#
_symmetry.space_group_name_H-M   'P 1'
#
loop_
_entity.id
_entity.type
_entity.pdbx_description
1 polymer ?
#
loop_
_entity_poly.entity_id
_entity_poly.type
_entity_poly.pdbx_seq_one_letter_code
_entity_poly.pdbx_strand_id
1 'polypeptide(L)'
;MKKTKIICTMGPNTNDKTLLMELAKNGMDVARFNFSHGDYEEHLGRLELLKEVRKELGIPVAALLDTKGPEIRTGQLKDGKKVILKEGQTYTLTTRDLIGDDTIGHINYDGLNEDVAPGNKILIDDGLIELDVVEVKGTEIVCAVVNGGELGEKKGVNVPNVKIKLPALTDKDKEDIRFGVKHGFDFIAASFVRTADCIREIKTMLEKQGSSMKVIAKIENAEGIENLDEIIEVADGIMVARGDMGVEIPAEKVPHIQKKIIRKCNESCKTVITATQMLDSMIRNPRPTRAEVTDVANAIYDGTDAVMLSGETAMGKYPVEALKMMASIAKETESHLDYAAYRLRKVSEENMKNISNAVCFASVSTCYNLEADVVIAPSITGFTTQMLSKWRPGARIIGMSPSMATVRQMQLQWGVVPVWSRRAESTDELIENSVEELKKRGFVAAGELAVITAGVVTYARRHEAATQTNIMRVINIE
;
A
#
# COMPACT_ATOMS: atom_id res chain seq x y z
N MET A 1 -1.14 1.42 -22.30
CA MET A 1 -1.12 2.31 -21.12
C MET A 1 -0.84 1.43 -19.89
N LYS A 2 -0.05 1.90 -18.93
CA LYS A 2 0.22 1.17 -17.69
C LYS A 2 -1.07 1.02 -16.86
N LYS A 3 -1.37 -0.18 -16.36
CA LYS A 3 -2.53 -0.45 -15.51
C LYS A 3 -2.17 -0.56 -14.03
N THR A 4 -1.09 -1.26 -13.70
CA THR A 4 -0.54 -1.42 -12.35
C THR A 4 -0.07 -0.08 -11.83
N LYS A 5 -0.47 0.26 -10.61
CA LYS A 5 -0.20 1.56 -9.99
C LYS A 5 1.22 1.60 -9.41
N ILE A 6 1.83 2.79 -9.35
CA ILE A 6 3.16 2.96 -8.79
C ILE A 6 3.11 3.97 -7.64
N ILE A 7 3.59 3.52 -6.49
CA ILE A 7 3.78 4.34 -5.30
C ILE A 7 5.25 4.71 -5.21
N CYS A 8 5.56 6.00 -5.05
CA CYS A 8 6.91 6.49 -4.81
C CYS A 8 7.02 7.04 -3.39
N THR A 9 8.04 6.61 -2.65
CA THR A 9 8.30 7.16 -1.31
C THR A 9 8.99 8.52 -1.42
N MET A 10 8.49 9.46 -0.64
CA MET A 10 9.01 10.80 -0.47
C MET A 10 10.17 10.78 0.53
N GLY A 11 11.22 11.55 0.25
CA GLY A 11 12.38 11.73 1.10
C GLY A 11 13.20 12.97 0.70
N PRO A 12 14.48 13.06 1.12
CA PRO A 12 15.33 14.22 0.86
C PRO A 12 15.37 14.67 -0.61
N ASN A 13 15.42 13.72 -1.56
CA ASN A 13 15.43 14.05 -2.99
C ASN A 13 14.18 14.80 -3.43
N THR A 14 13.04 14.41 -2.87
CA THR A 14 11.73 14.91 -3.27
C THR A 14 11.30 16.19 -2.55
N ASN A 15 12.23 16.84 -1.84
CA ASN A 15 12.06 18.23 -1.39
C ASN A 15 12.19 19.22 -2.56
N ASP A 16 12.67 18.76 -3.73
CA ASP A 16 12.70 19.54 -4.96
C ASP A 16 11.41 19.36 -5.78
N LYS A 17 10.74 20.48 -6.05
CA LYS A 17 9.53 20.53 -6.89
C LYS A 17 9.79 20.02 -8.31
N THR A 18 10.97 20.30 -8.87
CA THR A 18 11.32 19.89 -10.24
C THR A 18 11.35 18.37 -10.35
N LEU A 19 12.03 17.72 -9.42
CA LEU A 19 12.03 16.26 -9.34
C LEU A 19 10.62 15.70 -9.12
N LEU A 20 9.82 16.29 -8.23
CA LEU A 20 8.45 15.82 -7.97
C LEU A 20 7.56 15.93 -9.22
N MET A 21 7.69 17.01 -9.99
CA MET A 21 7.03 17.15 -11.29
C MET A 21 7.44 16.06 -12.27
N GLU A 22 8.73 15.74 -12.33
CA GLU A 22 9.21 14.66 -13.20
C GLU A 22 8.68 13.30 -12.74
N LEU A 23 8.61 13.01 -11.44
CA LEU A 23 7.99 11.78 -10.94
C LEU A 23 6.50 11.71 -11.32
N ALA A 24 5.75 12.80 -11.16
CA ALA A 24 4.33 12.85 -11.52
C ALA A 24 4.11 12.62 -13.03
N LYS A 25 4.89 13.27 -13.90
CA LYS A 25 4.79 13.11 -15.37
C LYS A 25 5.17 11.71 -15.85
N ASN A 26 6.09 11.05 -15.15
CA ASN A 26 6.63 9.75 -15.56
C ASN A 26 5.90 8.55 -14.93
N GLY A 27 4.76 8.77 -14.28
CA GLY A 27 3.82 7.69 -13.91
C GLY A 27 3.75 7.35 -12.43
N MET A 28 4.14 8.26 -11.54
CA MET A 28 3.82 8.16 -10.11
C MET A 28 2.32 8.37 -9.90
N ASP A 29 1.63 7.38 -9.34
CA ASP A 29 0.20 7.46 -9.01
C ASP A 29 -0.03 7.94 -7.57
N VAL A 30 0.87 7.57 -6.65
CA VAL A 30 0.77 7.87 -5.21
C VAL A 30 2.13 8.26 -4.63
N ALA A 31 2.14 9.31 -3.82
CA ALA A 31 3.27 9.75 -3.01
C ALA A 31 3.15 9.19 -1.59
N ARG A 32 4.09 8.36 -1.15
CA ARG A 32 4.16 7.79 0.20
C ARG A 32 5.03 8.65 1.11
N PHE A 33 4.49 9.06 2.25
CA PHE A 33 5.18 9.81 3.29
C PHE A 33 5.46 8.85 4.44
N ASN A 34 6.73 8.53 4.68
CA ASN A 34 7.12 7.60 5.74
C ASN A 34 7.34 8.35 7.06
N PHE A 35 6.43 8.20 8.02
CA PHE A 35 6.47 8.90 9.32
C PHE A 35 7.41 8.24 10.34
N SER A 36 8.11 7.18 9.95
CA SER A 36 9.27 6.67 10.69
C SER A 36 10.44 7.65 10.70
N HIS A 37 10.47 8.60 9.76
CA HIS A 37 11.49 9.62 9.61
C HIS A 37 10.86 11.00 9.35
N GLY A 38 11.63 12.06 9.60
CA GLY A 38 11.18 13.44 9.43
C GLY A 38 10.18 13.88 10.48
N ASP A 39 10.02 15.19 10.62
CA ASP A 39 9.01 15.80 11.47
C ASP A 39 7.79 16.26 10.66
N TYR A 40 6.79 16.81 11.36
CA TYR A 40 5.57 17.31 10.72
C TYR A 40 5.78 18.51 9.82
N GLU A 41 6.81 19.33 10.06
CA GLU A 41 7.11 20.48 9.21
C GLU A 41 7.62 20.01 7.85
N GLU A 42 8.55 19.04 7.84
CA GLU A 42 9.05 18.43 6.62
C GLU A 42 7.93 17.73 5.82
N HIS A 43 7.09 16.93 6.49
CA HIS A 43 5.99 16.23 5.82
C HIS A 43 4.95 17.20 5.26
N LEU A 44 4.67 18.29 5.97
CA LEU A 44 3.77 19.33 5.49
C LEU A 44 4.35 20.04 4.26
N GLY A 45 5.64 20.41 4.29
CA GLY A 45 6.32 21.04 3.15
C GLY A 45 6.24 20.18 1.88
N ARG A 46 6.54 18.88 2.00
CA ARG A 46 6.42 17.91 0.89
C ARG A 46 4.98 17.78 0.38
N LEU A 47 3.99 17.82 1.27
CA LEU A 47 2.58 17.73 0.88
C LEU A 47 2.11 18.98 0.13
N GLU A 48 2.54 20.17 0.54
CA GLU A 48 2.21 21.41 -0.17
C GLU A 48 2.85 21.44 -1.57
N LEU A 49 4.11 21.00 -1.70
CA LEU A 49 4.73 20.82 -3.03
C LEU A 49 3.93 19.84 -3.90
N LEU A 50 3.47 18.72 -3.34
CA LEU A 50 2.61 17.78 -4.07
C LEU A 50 1.30 18.42 -4.52
N LYS A 51 0.67 19.26 -3.69
CA LYS A 51 -0.55 20.02 -4.03
C LYS A 51 -0.31 21.00 -5.18
N GLU A 52 0.82 21.69 -5.19
CA GLU A 52 1.21 22.56 -6.32
C GLU A 52 1.39 21.77 -7.61
N VAL A 53 2.13 20.66 -7.56
CA VAL A 53 2.38 19.80 -8.73
C VAL A 53 1.07 19.22 -9.28
N ARG A 54 0.14 18.79 -8.41
CA ARG A 54 -1.20 18.34 -8.83
C ARG A 54 -1.94 19.43 -9.61
N LYS A 55 -1.88 20.69 -9.13
CA LYS A 55 -2.55 21.82 -9.76
C LYS A 55 -1.93 22.18 -11.11
N GLU A 56 -0.61 22.22 -11.20
CA GLU A 56 0.11 22.58 -12.42
C GLU A 56 -0.02 21.53 -13.52
N LEU A 57 0.03 20.25 -13.17
CA LEU A 57 -0.02 19.17 -14.15
C LEU A 57 -1.44 18.64 -14.42
N GLY A 58 -2.40 18.94 -13.54
CA GLY A 58 -3.74 18.36 -13.60
C GLY A 58 -3.76 16.85 -13.30
N ILE A 59 -2.68 16.30 -12.73
CA ILE A 59 -2.55 14.87 -12.40
C ILE A 59 -2.93 14.66 -10.93
N PRO A 60 -3.92 13.80 -10.61
CA PRO A 60 -4.43 13.65 -9.25
C PRO A 60 -3.58 12.66 -8.44
N VAL A 61 -2.26 12.85 -8.35
CA VAL A 61 -1.37 11.96 -7.55
C VAL A 61 -1.89 11.87 -6.12
N ALA A 62 -2.09 10.69 -5.53
CA ALA A 62 -2.59 10.57 -4.15
C ALA A 62 -1.50 10.74 -3.10
N ALA A 63 -1.87 11.05 -1.86
CA ALA A 63 -0.96 11.10 -0.72
C ALA A 63 -1.27 9.95 0.25
N LEU A 64 -0.26 9.13 0.56
CA LEU A 64 -0.32 8.01 1.49
C LEU A 64 0.57 8.31 2.69
N LEU A 65 -0.02 8.38 3.88
CA LEU A 65 0.70 8.47 5.14
C LEU A 65 1.07 7.06 5.58
N ASP A 66 2.34 6.76 5.80
CA ASP A 66 2.78 5.47 6.33
C ASP A 66 3.24 5.64 7.77
N THR A 67 2.49 5.05 8.70
CA THR A 67 2.76 5.10 10.14
C THR A 67 4.02 4.35 10.49
N LYS A 68 4.64 4.73 11.61
CA LYS A 68 5.82 4.04 12.10
C LYS A 68 5.45 2.67 12.69
N GLY A 69 4.33 2.62 13.42
CA GLY A 69 3.86 1.44 14.10
C GLY A 69 4.64 1.10 15.38
N PRO A 70 4.13 0.11 16.13
CA PRO A 70 4.79 -0.40 17.33
C PRO A 70 5.99 -1.27 16.96
N GLU A 71 7.18 -0.91 17.43
CA GLU A 71 8.43 -1.63 17.14
C GLU A 71 9.32 -1.70 18.39
N ILE A 72 10.10 -2.78 18.50
CA ILE A 72 11.12 -2.92 19.53
C ILE A 72 12.44 -2.43 18.95
N ARG A 73 13.18 -1.65 19.74
CA ARG A 73 14.49 -1.12 19.39
C ARG A 73 15.48 -1.20 20.54
N THR A 74 16.75 -1.32 20.17
CA THR A 74 17.87 -1.19 21.11
C THR A 74 18.04 0.25 21.61
N GLY A 75 18.58 0.39 22.81
CA GLY A 75 18.84 1.66 23.47
C GLY A 75 20.10 2.37 22.99
N GLN A 76 20.60 3.26 23.83
CA GLN A 76 21.87 3.96 23.63
C GLN A 76 23.05 3.04 23.96
N LEU A 77 24.19 3.27 23.31
CA LEU A 77 25.43 2.58 23.54
C LEU A 77 26.49 3.52 24.11
N LYS A 78 27.45 2.97 24.83
CA LYS A 78 28.54 3.74 25.42
C LYS A 78 29.26 4.60 24.37
N ASP A 79 29.38 5.89 24.67
CA ASP A 79 29.96 6.92 23.80
C ASP A 79 29.30 7.04 22.42
N GLY A 80 28.07 6.52 22.23
CA GLY A 80 27.39 6.46 20.93
C GLY A 80 28.11 5.58 19.90
N LYS A 81 29.04 4.74 20.34
CA LYS A 81 29.85 3.91 19.46
C LYS A 81 29.20 2.55 19.28
N LYS A 82 29.27 2.05 18.05
CA LYS A 82 28.90 0.66 17.76
C LYS A 82 29.78 -0.29 18.55
N VAL A 83 29.20 -1.40 18.98
CA VAL A 83 29.89 -2.49 19.67
C VAL A 83 29.87 -3.74 18.81
N ILE A 84 30.89 -4.58 18.92
CA ILE A 84 30.97 -5.84 18.16
C ILE A 84 30.51 -6.98 19.05
N LEU A 85 29.43 -7.65 18.65
CA LEU A 85 29.02 -8.88 19.30
C LEU A 85 29.67 -10.07 18.61
N LYS A 86 30.36 -10.93 19.38
CA LYS A 86 31.05 -12.12 18.87
C LYS A 86 30.18 -13.36 19.00
N GLU A 87 30.21 -14.22 17.99
CA GLU A 87 29.57 -15.54 18.05
C GLU A 87 30.03 -16.32 19.28
N GLY A 88 29.08 -16.99 19.95
CA GLY A 88 29.28 -17.76 21.18
C GLY A 88 29.34 -16.94 22.46
N GLN A 89 29.42 -15.61 22.40
CA GLN A 89 29.44 -14.79 23.62
C GLN A 89 28.05 -14.71 24.26
N THR A 90 28.01 -14.47 25.56
CA THR A 90 26.77 -14.13 26.27
C THR A 90 26.48 -12.63 26.10
N TYR A 91 25.25 -12.30 25.72
CA TYR A 91 24.76 -10.93 25.64
C TYR A 91 23.41 -10.81 26.34
N THR A 92 23.21 -9.78 27.15
CA THR A 92 21.98 -9.58 27.92
C THR A 92 21.16 -8.43 27.34
N LEU A 93 19.91 -8.67 26.99
CA LEU A 93 18.95 -7.60 26.73
C LEU A 93 18.18 -7.30 28.01
N THR A 94 17.90 -6.03 28.28
CA THR A 94 17.18 -5.62 29.50
C THR A 94 16.22 -4.47 29.24
N THR A 95 15.13 -4.43 30.00
CA THR A 95 14.16 -3.33 29.96
C THR A 95 14.58 -2.15 30.85
N ARG A 96 15.54 -2.37 31.76
CA ARG A 96 16.15 -1.30 32.57
C ARG A 96 16.76 -0.21 31.68
N ASP A 97 16.47 1.04 32.00
CA ASP A 97 17.06 2.21 31.32
C ASP A 97 18.56 2.31 31.69
N LEU A 98 19.41 1.95 30.74
CA LEU A 98 20.86 1.97 30.87
C LEU A 98 21.54 2.24 29.53
N ILE A 99 22.78 2.71 29.60
CA ILE A 99 23.66 2.82 28.45
C ILE A 99 24.31 1.45 28.22
N GLY A 100 24.03 0.84 27.08
CA GLY A 100 24.52 -0.49 26.73
C GLY A 100 25.98 -0.54 26.31
N ASP A 101 26.54 -1.74 26.33
CA ASP A 101 27.89 -2.08 25.85
C ASP A 101 27.87 -3.44 25.11
N ASP A 102 29.03 -4.09 24.99
CA ASP A 102 29.19 -5.39 24.35
C ASP A 102 28.70 -6.59 25.19
N THR A 103 28.23 -6.35 26.41
CA THR A 103 27.73 -7.37 27.35
C THR A 103 26.26 -7.24 27.70
N ILE A 104 25.73 -6.00 27.74
CA ILE A 104 24.33 -5.71 28.07
C ILE A 104 23.76 -4.55 27.25
N GLY A 105 22.49 -4.61 26.87
CA GLY A 105 21.81 -3.56 26.10
C GLY A 105 20.37 -3.32 26.54
N HIS A 106 19.96 -2.05 26.59
CA HIS A 106 18.57 -1.65 26.82
C HIS A 106 17.69 -1.93 25.59
N ILE A 107 16.42 -2.27 25.81
CA ILE A 107 15.36 -2.31 24.79
C ILE A 107 14.16 -1.45 25.20
N ASN A 108 13.53 -0.79 24.25
CA ASN A 108 12.43 0.16 24.49
C ASN A 108 11.04 -0.51 24.75
N TYR A 109 10.98 -1.81 24.97
CA TYR A 109 9.73 -2.54 25.22
C TYR A 109 9.81 -3.34 26.52
N ASP A 110 9.17 -2.80 27.55
CA ASP A 110 9.18 -3.33 28.91
C ASP A 110 8.56 -4.72 29.06
N GLY A 111 7.74 -5.15 28.09
CA GLY A 111 7.07 -6.46 28.13
C GLY A 111 7.87 -7.61 27.53
N LEU A 112 9.06 -7.35 26.92
CA LEU A 112 9.72 -8.40 26.13
C LEU A 112 10.13 -9.61 26.97
N ASN A 113 10.59 -9.38 28.20
CA ASN A 113 10.96 -10.44 29.14
C ASN A 113 9.78 -11.35 29.52
N GLU A 114 8.53 -10.88 29.39
CA GLU A 114 7.33 -11.71 29.62
C GLU A 114 6.85 -12.43 28.36
N ASP A 115 7.27 -11.94 27.18
CA ASP A 115 6.86 -12.48 25.89
C ASP A 115 7.80 -13.58 25.41
N VAL A 116 9.09 -13.55 25.80
CA VAL A 116 10.10 -14.55 25.39
C VAL A 116 10.38 -15.61 26.45
N ALA A 117 10.83 -16.77 25.99
CA ALA A 117 11.24 -17.91 26.80
C ALA A 117 12.55 -18.52 26.27
N PRO A 118 13.26 -19.32 27.09
CA PRO A 118 14.42 -20.09 26.62
C PRO A 118 14.12 -20.87 25.34
N GLY A 119 15.03 -20.77 24.36
CA GLY A 119 14.89 -21.36 23.04
C GLY A 119 14.22 -20.46 21.99
N ASN A 120 13.70 -19.28 22.36
CA ASN A 120 13.29 -18.27 21.39
C ASN A 120 14.51 -17.58 20.75
N LYS A 121 14.32 -17.08 19.53
CA LYS A 121 15.31 -16.30 18.78
C LYS A 121 14.99 -14.82 18.86
N ILE A 122 16.00 -14.00 19.03
CA ILE A 122 15.91 -12.54 18.93
C ILE A 122 16.85 -12.09 17.81
N LEU A 123 16.28 -11.37 16.84
CA LEU A 123 16.98 -10.82 15.70
C LEU A 123 17.17 -9.32 15.91
N ILE A 124 18.36 -8.80 15.61
CA ILE A 124 18.67 -7.37 15.70
C ILE A 124 19.20 -6.86 14.36
N ASP A 125 18.79 -5.65 13.99
CA ASP A 125 19.22 -4.94 12.77
C ASP A 125 18.88 -5.76 11.51
N ASP A 126 17.58 -6.00 11.29
CA ASP A 126 17.03 -6.77 10.17
C ASP A 126 17.56 -8.21 10.09
N GLY A 127 17.88 -8.80 11.25
CA GLY A 127 18.41 -10.16 11.35
C GLY A 127 19.90 -10.31 11.09
N LEU A 128 20.64 -9.20 10.99
CA LEU A 128 22.11 -9.23 10.89
C LEU A 128 22.75 -9.87 12.13
N ILE A 129 22.19 -9.63 13.31
CA ILE A 129 22.62 -10.25 14.57
C ILE A 129 21.51 -11.21 15.02
N GLU A 130 21.90 -12.44 15.37
CA GLU A 130 20.99 -13.47 15.88
C GLU A 130 21.40 -13.87 17.29
N LEU A 131 20.43 -13.84 18.20
CA LEU A 131 20.57 -14.21 19.60
C LEU A 131 19.62 -15.38 19.92
N ASP A 132 20.12 -16.39 20.64
CA ASP A 132 19.29 -17.44 21.23
C ASP A 132 19.06 -17.15 22.71
N VAL A 133 17.80 -17.05 23.14
CA VAL A 133 17.43 -16.83 24.54
C VAL A 133 17.80 -18.07 25.35
N VAL A 134 18.67 -17.90 26.34
CA VAL A 134 19.12 -18.96 27.25
C VAL A 134 18.29 -18.95 28.52
N GLU A 135 18.05 -17.78 29.09
CA GLU A 135 17.35 -17.63 30.36
C GLU A 135 16.72 -16.23 30.49
N VAL A 136 15.59 -16.14 31.19
CA VAL A 136 14.99 -14.85 31.57
C VAL A 136 15.00 -14.73 33.09
N LYS A 137 15.63 -13.67 33.61
CA LYS A 137 15.74 -13.33 35.04
C LYS A 137 15.18 -11.95 35.32
N GLY A 138 13.92 -11.89 35.75
CA GLY A 138 13.26 -10.60 35.96
C GLY A 138 13.23 -9.79 34.67
N THR A 139 13.95 -8.67 34.62
CA THR A 139 14.06 -7.80 33.44
C THR A 139 15.20 -8.18 32.50
N GLU A 140 16.03 -9.16 32.83
CA GLU A 140 17.20 -9.56 32.05
C GLU A 140 16.90 -10.79 31.18
N ILE A 141 17.10 -10.64 29.87
CA ILE A 141 16.98 -11.69 28.86
C ILE A 141 18.40 -12.09 28.46
N VAL A 142 18.91 -13.14 29.07
CA VAL A 142 20.26 -13.65 28.84
C VAL A 142 20.26 -14.48 27.57
N CYS A 143 21.08 -14.07 26.60
CA CYS A 143 21.16 -14.71 25.29
C CYS A 143 22.57 -15.20 24.97
N ALA A 144 22.66 -16.22 24.12
CA ALA A 144 23.88 -16.59 23.42
C ALA A 144 23.87 -15.96 22.02
N VAL A 145 24.96 -15.31 21.61
CA VAL A 145 25.09 -14.77 20.26
C VAL A 145 25.34 -15.90 19.28
N VAL A 146 24.40 -16.16 18.38
CA VAL A 146 24.49 -17.19 17.34
C VAL A 146 25.19 -16.62 16.11
N ASN A 147 24.78 -15.44 15.67
CA ASN A 147 25.45 -14.71 14.60
C ASN A 147 25.85 -13.34 15.13
N GLY A 148 27.16 -13.07 15.14
CA GLY A 148 27.74 -11.82 15.62
C GLY A 148 27.62 -10.69 14.59
N GLY A 149 27.97 -9.48 15.02
CA GLY A 149 27.92 -8.31 14.15
C GLY A 149 28.16 -7.00 14.88
N GLU A 150 28.15 -5.89 14.12
CA GLU A 150 28.19 -4.54 14.68
C GLU A 150 26.79 -4.14 15.18
N LEU A 151 26.63 -4.06 16.51
CA LEU A 151 25.44 -3.50 17.12
C LEU A 151 25.53 -1.97 17.18
N GLY A 152 24.53 -1.28 16.65
CA GLY A 152 24.34 0.16 16.80
C GLY A 152 23.22 0.54 17.76
N GLU A 153 23.00 1.84 17.91
CA GLU A 153 21.87 2.38 18.69
C GLU A 153 20.56 2.33 17.89
N LYS A 154 19.43 2.21 18.60
CA LYS A 154 18.08 2.29 18.02
C LYS A 154 17.88 1.34 16.84
N LYS A 155 18.50 0.16 16.89
CA LYS A 155 18.34 -0.90 15.89
C LYS A 155 17.07 -1.68 16.16
N GLY A 156 16.38 -2.09 15.08
CA GLY A 156 15.17 -2.90 15.19
C GLY A 156 15.46 -4.23 15.87
N VAL A 157 14.53 -4.68 16.70
CA VAL A 157 14.56 -5.97 17.40
C VAL A 157 13.30 -6.74 17.02
N ASN A 158 13.48 -7.96 16.53
CA ASN A 158 12.41 -8.82 16.04
C ASN A 158 12.48 -10.17 16.77
N VAL A 159 11.32 -10.76 17.08
CA VAL A 159 11.26 -12.03 17.81
C VAL A 159 10.35 -13.01 17.05
N PRO A 160 10.91 -13.73 16.07
CA PRO A 160 10.15 -14.64 15.24
C PRO A 160 9.39 -15.70 16.05
N ASN A 161 8.16 -15.98 15.63
CA ASN A 161 7.27 -16.99 16.23
C ASN A 161 6.83 -16.70 17.69
N VAL A 162 6.98 -15.47 18.16
CA VAL A 162 6.50 -15.04 19.47
C VAL A 162 5.38 -14.00 19.32
N LYS A 163 4.31 -14.15 20.09
CA LYS A 163 3.21 -13.16 20.11
C LYS A 163 3.57 -12.00 21.02
N ILE A 164 4.10 -10.95 20.42
CA ILE A 164 4.49 -9.73 21.13
C ILE A 164 3.26 -8.93 21.57
N LYS A 165 3.18 -8.56 22.86
CA LYS A 165 2.01 -7.81 23.40
C LYS A 165 2.13 -6.29 23.28
N LEU A 166 2.72 -5.81 22.19
CA LEU A 166 2.74 -4.38 21.87
C LEU A 166 1.33 -3.84 21.62
N PRO A 167 1.06 -2.54 21.89
CA PRO A 167 -0.20 -1.92 21.54
C PRO A 167 -0.43 -1.95 20.03
N ALA A 168 -1.69 -1.87 19.58
CA ALA A 168 -2.04 -1.86 18.16
C ALA A 168 -1.54 -0.59 17.44
N LEU A 169 -1.54 0.54 18.15
CA LEU A 169 -1.06 1.85 17.70
C LEU A 169 -0.28 2.51 18.83
N THR A 170 0.84 3.15 18.49
CA THR A 170 1.55 4.03 19.43
C THR A 170 0.83 5.38 19.54
N ASP A 171 1.13 6.17 20.58
CA ASP A 171 0.60 7.53 20.70
C ASP A 171 1.06 8.42 19.53
N LYS A 172 2.30 8.22 19.06
CA LYS A 172 2.80 8.85 17.85
C LYS A 172 1.96 8.48 16.62
N ASP A 173 1.62 7.20 16.43
CA ASP A 173 0.78 6.79 15.28
C ASP A 173 -0.58 7.49 15.33
N LYS A 174 -1.16 7.64 16.53
CA LYS A 174 -2.43 8.36 16.72
C LYS A 174 -2.31 9.85 16.37
N GLU A 175 -1.19 10.48 16.70
CA GLU A 175 -0.89 11.86 16.30
C GLU A 175 -0.66 11.99 14.79
N ASP A 176 0.07 11.04 14.20
CA ASP A 176 0.32 10.97 12.77
C ASP A 176 -1.00 10.82 12.00
N ILE A 177 -1.93 9.99 12.48
CA ILE A 177 -3.29 9.86 11.93
C ILE A 177 -4.03 11.21 11.96
N ARG A 178 -4.02 11.90 13.12
CA ARG A 178 -4.68 13.21 13.26
C ARG A 178 -4.05 14.26 12.32
N PHE A 179 -2.74 14.24 12.16
CA PHE A 179 -2.03 15.07 11.18
C PHE A 179 -2.51 14.76 9.76
N GLY A 180 -2.58 13.47 9.39
CA GLY A 180 -3.05 13.01 8.08
C GLY A 180 -4.47 13.52 7.77
N VAL A 181 -5.38 13.38 8.74
CA VAL A 181 -6.76 13.89 8.64
C VAL A 181 -6.78 15.40 8.45
N LYS A 182 -6.07 16.15 9.31
CA LYS A 182 -6.04 17.62 9.28
C LYS A 182 -5.55 18.17 7.94
N HIS A 183 -4.57 17.52 7.32
CA HIS A 183 -3.90 18.02 6.11
C HIS A 183 -4.42 17.42 4.80
N GLY A 184 -5.38 16.49 4.88
CA GLY A 184 -6.10 15.94 3.73
C GLY A 184 -5.32 14.88 2.97
N PHE A 185 -4.68 13.96 3.70
CA PHE A 185 -4.14 12.72 3.10
C PHE A 185 -5.26 11.86 2.53
N ASP A 186 -4.93 11.03 1.54
CA ASP A 186 -5.91 10.18 0.85
C ASP A 186 -5.95 8.76 1.45
N PHE A 187 -4.79 8.29 1.93
CA PHE A 187 -4.58 6.97 2.51
C PHE A 187 -3.75 7.02 3.79
N ILE A 188 -3.93 6.01 4.62
CA ILE A 188 -3.00 5.62 5.69
C ILE A 188 -2.56 4.17 5.48
N ALA A 189 -1.27 3.91 5.57
CA ALA A 189 -0.71 2.58 5.73
C ALA A 189 -0.33 2.37 7.20
N ALA A 190 -0.98 1.37 7.82
CA ALA A 190 -0.79 1.00 9.21
C ALA A 190 0.31 -0.08 9.30
N SER A 191 1.39 0.20 10.01
CA SER A 191 2.53 -0.71 10.19
C SER A 191 2.26 -1.76 11.27
N PHE A 192 2.91 -2.92 11.15
CA PHE A 192 2.85 -4.05 12.09
C PHE A 192 1.42 -4.49 12.47
N VAL A 193 0.51 -4.51 11.47
CA VAL A 193 -0.89 -4.92 11.70
C VAL A 193 -0.96 -6.42 11.94
N ARG A 194 -1.53 -6.78 13.08
CA ARG A 194 -1.65 -8.18 13.55
C ARG A 194 -3.08 -8.65 13.69
N THR A 195 -4.03 -7.74 13.89
CA THR A 195 -5.44 -8.05 14.13
C THR A 195 -6.36 -7.06 13.41
N ALA A 196 -7.60 -7.49 13.16
CA ALA A 196 -8.64 -6.64 12.59
C ALA A 196 -8.98 -5.44 13.50
N ASP A 197 -8.81 -5.57 14.82
CA ASP A 197 -9.13 -4.52 15.78
C ASP A 197 -8.23 -3.28 15.62
N CYS A 198 -6.96 -3.46 15.26
CA CYS A 198 -6.07 -2.34 14.90
C CYS A 198 -6.69 -1.48 13.79
N ILE A 199 -7.21 -2.13 12.73
CA ILE A 199 -7.83 -1.44 11.61
C ILE A 199 -9.15 -0.78 12.01
N ARG A 200 -9.96 -1.44 12.84
CA ARG A 200 -11.21 -0.87 13.38
C ARG A 200 -10.94 0.35 14.25
N GLU A 201 -9.87 0.35 15.05
CA GLU A 201 -9.45 1.49 15.86
C GLU A 201 -9.13 2.70 14.98
N ILE A 202 -8.29 2.52 13.94
CA ILE A 202 -7.97 3.58 12.97
C ILE A 202 -9.24 4.09 12.29
N LYS A 203 -10.10 3.20 11.78
CA LYS A 203 -11.35 3.60 11.12
C LYS A 203 -12.26 4.42 12.04
N THR A 204 -12.38 4.02 13.31
CA THR A 204 -13.13 4.78 14.33
C THR A 204 -12.54 6.19 14.53
N MET A 205 -11.21 6.33 14.53
CA MET A 205 -10.54 7.64 14.63
C MET A 205 -10.82 8.54 13.43
N LEU A 206 -10.85 7.96 12.22
CA LEU A 206 -11.16 8.66 10.98
C LEU A 206 -12.63 9.11 10.94
N GLU A 207 -13.56 8.22 11.28
CA GLU A 207 -15.00 8.49 11.32
C GLU A 207 -15.35 9.62 12.31
N LYS A 208 -14.76 9.59 13.52
CA LYS A 208 -14.96 10.65 14.53
C LYS A 208 -14.53 12.04 14.04
N GLN A 209 -13.62 12.11 13.07
CA GLN A 209 -13.13 13.35 12.48
C GLN A 209 -13.74 13.64 11.11
N GLY A 210 -14.70 12.84 10.64
CA GLY A 210 -15.31 12.98 9.32
C GLY A 210 -14.34 12.76 8.15
N SER A 211 -13.23 12.06 8.37
CA SER A 211 -12.25 11.77 7.33
C SER A 211 -12.69 10.61 6.44
N SER A 212 -12.44 10.73 5.14
CA SER A 212 -12.69 9.68 4.15
C SER A 212 -11.44 8.87 3.79
N MET A 213 -10.32 9.10 4.49
CA MET A 213 -9.06 8.36 4.29
C MET A 213 -9.29 6.85 4.28
N LYS A 214 -8.58 6.15 3.39
CA LYS A 214 -8.63 4.69 3.29
C LYS A 214 -7.47 4.06 4.07
N VAL A 215 -7.74 2.96 4.76
CA VAL A 215 -6.78 2.26 5.62
C VAL A 215 -6.20 1.05 4.90
N ILE A 216 -4.89 1.05 4.70
CA ILE A 216 -4.10 -0.04 4.15
C ILE A 216 -3.38 -0.76 5.30
N ALA A 217 -3.63 -2.04 5.50
CA ALA A 217 -2.93 -2.82 6.52
C ALA A 217 -1.60 -3.34 5.97
N LYS A 218 -0.47 -3.07 6.63
CA LYS A 218 0.81 -3.67 6.28
C LYS A 218 0.95 -5.00 7.04
N ILE A 219 1.08 -6.09 6.28
CA ILE A 219 1.28 -7.43 6.82
C ILE A 219 2.77 -7.72 6.82
N GLU A 220 3.32 -7.88 8.02
CA GLU A 220 4.76 -7.86 8.27
C GLU A 220 5.24 -9.01 9.17
N ASN A 221 4.33 -9.76 9.79
CA ASN A 221 4.72 -10.83 10.71
C ASN A 221 3.78 -12.05 10.62
N ALA A 222 4.15 -13.12 11.35
CA ALA A 222 3.39 -14.37 11.38
C ALA A 222 1.94 -14.18 11.85
N GLU A 223 1.70 -13.39 12.91
CA GLU A 223 0.37 -13.17 13.47
C GLU A 223 -0.57 -12.45 12.47
N GLY A 224 -0.07 -11.45 11.75
CA GLY A 224 -0.84 -10.81 10.67
C GLY A 224 -1.16 -11.75 9.51
N ILE A 225 -0.29 -12.73 9.24
CA ILE A 225 -0.54 -13.78 8.22
C ILE A 225 -1.58 -14.80 8.70
N GLU A 226 -1.60 -15.13 9.99
CA GLU A 226 -2.60 -15.99 10.61
C GLU A 226 -3.99 -15.34 10.57
N ASN A 227 -4.09 -14.07 10.94
CA ASN A 227 -5.35 -13.31 11.00
C ASN A 227 -5.73 -12.62 9.69
N LEU A 228 -5.09 -13.00 8.58
CA LEU A 228 -5.17 -12.28 7.31
C LEU A 228 -6.59 -12.09 6.79
N ASP A 229 -7.48 -13.09 6.94
CA ASP A 229 -8.85 -13.01 6.41
C ASP A 229 -9.67 -11.94 7.14
N GLU A 230 -9.59 -11.90 8.47
CA GLU A 230 -10.29 -10.90 9.28
C GLU A 230 -9.76 -9.49 9.03
N ILE A 231 -8.44 -9.35 8.80
CA ILE A 231 -7.82 -8.06 8.47
C ILE A 231 -8.29 -7.59 7.09
N ILE A 232 -8.32 -8.48 6.08
CA ILE A 232 -8.81 -8.17 4.73
C ILE A 232 -10.26 -7.68 4.75
N GLU A 233 -11.10 -8.31 5.57
CA GLU A 233 -12.52 -7.95 5.68
C GLU A 233 -12.69 -6.47 6.05
N VAL A 234 -11.96 -6.02 7.08
CA VAL A 234 -12.12 -4.68 7.64
C VAL A 234 -11.23 -3.61 6.99
N ALA A 235 -10.10 -3.98 6.37
CA ALA A 235 -9.20 -3.03 5.71
C ALA A 235 -9.75 -2.55 4.35
N ASP A 236 -9.29 -1.39 3.88
CA ASP A 236 -9.61 -0.91 2.52
C ASP A 236 -8.61 -1.47 1.49
N GLY A 237 -7.44 -1.90 1.95
CA GLY A 237 -6.45 -2.64 1.18
C GLY A 237 -5.35 -3.23 2.05
N ILE A 238 -4.45 -4.01 1.44
CA ILE A 238 -3.33 -4.65 2.11
C ILE A 238 -2.02 -4.25 1.43
N MET A 239 -0.96 -4.08 2.21
CA MET A 239 0.41 -3.96 1.72
C MET A 239 1.21 -5.18 2.15
N VAL A 240 1.82 -5.87 1.18
CA VAL A 240 2.79 -6.95 1.41
C VAL A 240 4.16 -6.29 1.64
N ALA A 241 4.52 -6.07 2.90
CA ALA A 241 5.77 -5.42 3.29
C ALA A 241 6.87 -6.47 3.49
N ARG A 242 7.56 -6.78 2.39
CA ARG A 242 8.45 -7.94 2.27
C ARG A 242 9.76 -7.81 3.06
N GLY A 243 10.24 -6.58 3.26
CA GLY A 243 11.42 -6.28 4.07
C GLY A 243 11.23 -6.75 5.50
N ASP A 244 10.27 -6.13 6.22
CA ASP A 244 9.95 -6.49 7.61
C ASP A 244 9.49 -7.95 7.72
N MET A 245 8.66 -8.41 6.77
CA MET A 245 8.22 -9.81 6.73
C MET A 245 9.38 -10.80 6.58
N GLY A 246 10.39 -10.49 5.78
CA GLY A 246 11.55 -11.36 5.58
C GLY A 246 12.46 -11.49 6.81
N VAL A 247 12.28 -10.60 7.80
CA VAL A 247 12.95 -10.69 9.11
C VAL A 247 12.11 -11.53 10.08
N GLU A 248 10.80 -11.33 10.10
CA GLU A 248 9.87 -11.99 11.03
C GLU A 248 9.56 -13.45 10.67
N ILE A 249 9.66 -13.81 9.40
CA ILE A 249 9.44 -15.18 8.92
C ILE A 249 10.56 -15.63 7.97
N PRO A 250 10.80 -16.94 7.81
CA PRO A 250 11.83 -17.44 6.91
C PRO A 250 11.68 -16.88 5.49
N ALA A 251 12.75 -16.27 4.98
CA ALA A 251 12.75 -15.53 3.72
C ALA A 251 12.28 -16.37 2.52
N GLU A 252 12.59 -17.67 2.51
CA GLU A 252 12.16 -18.60 1.46
C GLU A 252 10.64 -18.82 1.42
N LYS A 253 9.91 -18.51 2.50
CA LYS A 253 8.44 -18.59 2.56
C LYS A 253 7.77 -17.31 2.02
N VAL A 254 8.46 -16.18 2.01
CA VAL A 254 7.91 -14.86 1.63
C VAL A 254 7.28 -14.87 0.23
N PRO A 255 7.91 -15.45 -0.83
CA PRO A 255 7.30 -15.46 -2.15
C PRO A 255 5.95 -16.20 -2.21
N HIS A 256 5.81 -17.31 -1.47
CA HIS A 256 4.55 -18.03 -1.40
C HIS A 256 3.47 -17.22 -0.66
N ILE A 257 3.85 -16.57 0.44
CA ILE A 257 2.92 -15.77 1.26
C ILE A 257 2.46 -14.51 0.51
N GLN A 258 3.34 -13.84 -0.22
CA GLN A 258 2.98 -12.76 -1.15
C GLN A 258 1.85 -13.22 -2.10
N LYS A 259 2.03 -14.35 -2.78
CA LYS A 259 1.02 -14.91 -3.71
C LYS A 259 -0.31 -15.20 -2.99
N LYS A 260 -0.24 -15.74 -1.77
CA LYS A 260 -1.43 -16.00 -0.93
C LYS A 260 -2.17 -14.70 -0.59
N ILE A 261 -1.46 -13.67 -0.13
CA ILE A 261 -2.05 -12.38 0.25
C ILE A 261 -2.67 -11.71 -0.98
N ILE A 262 -1.92 -11.61 -2.09
CA ILE A 262 -2.40 -11.00 -3.32
C ILE A 262 -3.66 -11.71 -3.81
N ARG A 263 -3.69 -13.06 -3.83
CA ARG A 263 -4.87 -13.84 -4.24
C ARG A 263 -6.08 -13.56 -3.34
N LYS A 264 -5.92 -13.55 -2.02
CA LYS A 264 -7.04 -13.32 -1.08
C LYS A 264 -7.61 -11.91 -1.15
N CYS A 265 -6.75 -10.90 -1.28
CA CYS A 265 -7.16 -9.51 -1.51
C CYS A 265 -7.96 -9.40 -2.80
N ASN A 266 -7.42 -10.05 -3.84
CA ASN A 266 -8.10 -10.22 -5.10
C ASN A 266 -9.48 -10.87 -4.92
N GLU A 267 -9.63 -12.05 -4.32
CA GLU A 267 -10.94 -12.72 -4.15
C GLU A 267 -11.95 -11.88 -3.35
N SER A 268 -11.46 -11.00 -2.46
CA SER A 268 -12.24 -10.12 -1.61
C SER A 268 -12.45 -8.71 -2.18
N CYS A 269 -12.03 -8.45 -3.42
CA CYS A 269 -12.10 -7.15 -4.09
C CYS A 269 -11.37 -6.00 -3.36
N LYS A 270 -10.36 -6.32 -2.53
CA LYS A 270 -9.52 -5.35 -1.82
C LYS A 270 -8.26 -5.03 -2.61
N THR A 271 -7.84 -3.77 -2.54
CA THR A 271 -6.58 -3.33 -3.13
C THR A 271 -5.39 -4.02 -2.46
N VAL A 272 -4.40 -4.43 -3.24
CA VAL A 272 -3.14 -4.97 -2.72
C VAL A 272 -1.93 -4.28 -3.32
N ILE A 273 -0.96 -3.97 -2.46
CA ILE A 273 0.30 -3.32 -2.79
C ILE A 273 1.45 -4.29 -2.53
N THR A 274 2.34 -4.49 -3.49
CA THR A 274 3.60 -5.20 -3.27
C THR A 274 4.71 -4.18 -2.99
N ALA A 275 5.35 -4.28 -1.83
CA ALA A 275 6.24 -3.26 -1.30
C ALA A 275 7.63 -3.80 -0.93
N THR A 276 8.58 -2.86 -0.86
CA THR A 276 9.99 -3.01 -0.43
C THR A 276 10.85 -3.88 -1.36
N GLN A 277 12.13 -3.54 -1.51
CA GLN A 277 13.13 -4.31 -2.29
C GLN A 277 12.72 -4.65 -3.74
N MET A 278 11.94 -3.78 -4.39
CA MET A 278 11.49 -4.04 -5.77
C MET A 278 12.61 -3.75 -6.77
N LEU A 279 13.27 -2.58 -6.66
CA LEU A 279 14.41 -2.18 -7.50
C LEU A 279 15.55 -1.63 -6.62
N ASP A 280 15.82 -2.23 -5.46
CA ASP A 280 16.73 -1.71 -4.42
C ASP A 280 18.11 -1.30 -4.95
N SER A 281 18.67 -2.08 -5.87
CA SER A 281 19.97 -1.80 -6.47
C SER A 281 20.00 -0.45 -7.19
N MET A 282 18.84 0.09 -7.61
CA MET A 282 18.71 1.40 -8.25
C MET A 282 18.83 2.59 -7.29
N ILE A 283 18.89 2.34 -5.97
CA ILE A 283 19.36 3.36 -5.01
C ILE A 283 20.76 3.83 -5.41
N ARG A 284 21.61 2.89 -5.85
CA ARG A 284 23.03 3.12 -6.14
C ARG A 284 23.36 3.08 -7.63
N ASN A 285 22.58 2.36 -8.43
CA ASN A 285 22.89 2.06 -9.83
C ASN A 285 21.82 2.61 -10.80
N PRO A 286 22.19 3.00 -12.04
CA PRO A 286 21.23 3.51 -13.01
C PRO A 286 20.36 2.41 -13.65
N ARG A 287 20.61 1.13 -13.37
CA ARG A 287 19.86 -0.02 -13.88
C ARG A 287 19.71 -1.09 -12.81
N PRO A 288 18.58 -1.81 -12.77
CA PRO A 288 18.38 -2.89 -11.82
C PRO A 288 19.07 -4.17 -12.28
N THR A 289 19.12 -5.14 -11.39
CA THR A 289 19.48 -6.53 -11.70
C THR A 289 18.35 -7.24 -12.45
N ARG A 290 18.66 -8.37 -13.11
CA ARG A 290 17.64 -9.21 -13.76
C ARG A 290 16.69 -9.86 -12.74
N ALA A 291 17.16 -10.11 -11.52
CA ALA A 291 16.36 -10.67 -10.44
C ALA A 291 15.26 -9.69 -10.02
N GLU A 292 15.62 -8.41 -9.81
CA GLU A 292 14.66 -7.34 -9.48
C GLU A 292 13.61 -7.12 -10.58
N VAL A 293 14.03 -7.12 -11.85
CA VAL A 293 13.08 -7.05 -12.98
C VAL A 293 12.09 -8.22 -12.94
N THR A 294 12.59 -9.42 -12.67
CA THR A 294 11.77 -10.64 -12.57
C THR A 294 10.83 -10.57 -11.38
N ASP A 295 11.27 -10.02 -10.25
CA ASP A 295 10.47 -9.85 -9.03
C ASP A 295 9.28 -8.90 -9.27
N VAL A 296 9.54 -7.72 -9.84
CA VAL A 296 8.48 -6.77 -10.23
C VAL A 296 7.48 -7.41 -11.18
N ALA A 297 7.95 -8.10 -12.23
CA ALA A 297 7.08 -8.79 -13.18
C ALA A 297 6.22 -9.87 -12.50
N ASN A 298 6.80 -10.66 -11.58
CA ASN A 298 6.05 -11.68 -10.84
C ASN A 298 4.98 -11.09 -9.92
N ALA A 299 5.24 -9.95 -9.26
CA ALA A 299 4.21 -9.27 -8.49
C ALA A 299 2.99 -8.87 -9.36
N ILE A 300 3.24 -8.48 -10.61
CA ILE A 300 2.19 -8.15 -11.58
C ILE A 300 1.46 -9.40 -12.07
N TYR A 301 2.19 -10.49 -12.38
CA TYR A 301 1.56 -11.78 -12.73
C TYR A 301 0.71 -12.34 -11.60
N ASP A 302 1.13 -12.14 -10.35
CA ASP A 302 0.34 -12.51 -9.17
C ASP A 302 -0.95 -11.69 -9.06
N GLY A 303 -1.01 -10.53 -9.71
CA GLY A 303 -2.18 -9.67 -9.81
C GLY A 303 -2.20 -8.56 -8.78
N THR A 304 -1.03 -8.02 -8.39
CA THR A 304 -0.95 -6.83 -7.52
C THR A 304 -1.64 -5.62 -8.16
N ASP A 305 -2.25 -4.75 -7.35
CA ASP A 305 -2.84 -3.50 -7.86
C ASP A 305 -1.78 -2.41 -8.02
N ALA A 306 -0.81 -2.40 -7.10
CA ALA A 306 0.26 -1.41 -7.07
C ALA A 306 1.61 -2.02 -6.67
N VAL A 307 2.67 -1.42 -7.19
CA VAL A 307 4.06 -1.68 -6.81
C VAL A 307 4.67 -0.43 -6.18
N MET A 308 5.57 -0.60 -5.21
CA MET A 308 6.11 0.53 -4.43
C MET A 308 7.63 0.63 -4.49
N LEU A 309 8.11 1.85 -4.78
CA LEU A 309 9.50 2.26 -4.63
C LEU A 309 9.69 2.91 -3.24
N SER A 310 10.74 2.48 -2.54
CA SER A 310 11.08 2.88 -1.18
C SER A 310 12.29 3.82 -1.19
N GLY A 311 13.48 3.32 -0.85
CA GLY A 311 14.72 4.10 -0.87
C GLY A 311 15.07 4.63 -2.25
N GLU A 312 14.65 3.91 -3.31
CA GLU A 312 14.94 4.22 -4.71
C GLU A 312 14.55 5.66 -5.09
N THR A 313 13.35 6.09 -4.67
CA THR A 313 12.85 7.45 -4.96
C THR A 313 13.13 8.44 -3.85
N ALA A 314 13.12 7.99 -2.60
CA ALA A 314 13.25 8.87 -1.44
C ALA A 314 14.67 9.47 -1.28
N MET A 315 15.71 8.66 -1.49
CA MET A 315 17.12 9.05 -1.31
C MET A 315 18.10 8.45 -2.33
N GLY A 316 17.61 7.66 -3.29
CA GLY A 316 18.42 7.03 -4.32
C GLY A 316 19.07 8.03 -5.29
N LYS A 317 20.13 7.63 -5.96
CA LYS A 317 20.82 8.47 -6.96
C LYS A 317 20.02 8.64 -8.26
N TYR A 318 19.08 7.74 -8.53
CA TYR A 318 18.36 7.63 -9.81
C TYR A 318 16.83 7.52 -9.63
N PRO A 319 16.18 8.48 -8.94
CA PRO A 319 14.77 8.38 -8.57
C PRO A 319 13.82 8.36 -9.78
N VAL A 320 14.09 9.16 -10.81
CA VAL A 320 13.24 9.22 -12.02
C VAL A 320 13.45 7.97 -12.87
N GLU A 321 14.69 7.50 -13.00
CA GLU A 321 15.03 6.30 -13.74
C GLU A 321 14.45 5.04 -13.10
N ALA A 322 14.46 4.96 -11.77
CA ALA A 322 13.81 3.86 -11.04
C ALA A 322 12.31 3.82 -11.31
N LEU A 323 11.63 4.97 -11.28
CA LEU A 323 10.21 5.07 -11.65
C LEU A 323 9.97 4.67 -13.11
N LYS A 324 10.76 5.20 -14.06
CA LYS A 324 10.63 4.88 -15.48
C LYS A 324 10.84 3.39 -15.74
N MET A 325 11.81 2.78 -15.05
CA MET A 325 12.07 1.35 -15.12
C MET A 325 10.89 0.54 -14.59
N MET A 326 10.36 0.89 -13.40
CA MET A 326 9.16 0.27 -12.84
C MET A 326 7.97 0.34 -13.80
N ALA A 327 7.73 1.51 -14.40
CA ALA A 327 6.67 1.72 -15.38
C ALA A 327 6.88 0.91 -16.67
N SER A 328 8.13 0.79 -17.12
CA SER A 328 8.48 0.00 -18.30
C SER A 328 8.24 -1.50 -18.07
N ILE A 329 8.67 -2.03 -16.91
CA ILE A 329 8.43 -3.44 -16.55
C ILE A 329 6.93 -3.70 -16.45
N ALA A 330 6.17 -2.80 -15.84
CA ALA A 330 4.72 -2.94 -15.73
C ALA A 330 4.05 -2.98 -17.10
N LYS A 331 4.36 -2.03 -17.99
CA LYS A 331 3.78 -1.97 -19.33
C LYS A 331 4.13 -3.21 -20.17
N GLU A 332 5.37 -3.68 -20.09
CA GLU A 332 5.82 -4.87 -20.81
C GLU A 332 5.10 -6.12 -20.29
N THR A 333 5.10 -6.33 -18.98
CA THR A 333 4.46 -7.49 -18.33
C THR A 333 2.95 -7.54 -18.63
N GLU A 334 2.27 -6.38 -18.57
CA GLU A 334 0.84 -6.27 -18.85
C GLU A 334 0.44 -6.61 -20.28
N SER A 335 1.37 -6.51 -21.23
CA SER A 335 1.11 -6.90 -22.63
C SER A 335 1.03 -8.42 -22.83
N HIS A 336 1.59 -9.18 -21.89
CA HIS A 336 1.60 -10.66 -21.90
C HIS A 336 0.55 -11.28 -20.97
N LEU A 337 -0.29 -10.47 -20.31
CA LEU A 337 -1.35 -10.98 -19.44
C LEU A 337 -2.49 -11.60 -20.26
N ASP A 338 -2.94 -12.79 -19.84
CA ASP A 338 -4.15 -13.39 -20.39
C ASP A 338 -5.40 -12.76 -19.77
N TYR A 339 -5.87 -11.66 -20.38
CA TYR A 339 -7.09 -10.96 -19.99
C TYR A 339 -8.37 -11.82 -20.10
N ALA A 340 -8.35 -12.95 -20.80
CA ALA A 340 -9.48 -13.87 -20.83
C ALA A 340 -9.56 -14.71 -19.55
N ALA A 341 -8.42 -15.19 -19.05
CA ALA A 341 -8.35 -15.96 -17.80
C ALA A 341 -8.86 -15.16 -16.58
N TYR A 342 -8.71 -13.84 -16.58
CA TYR A 342 -9.20 -12.99 -15.49
C TYR A 342 -10.72 -13.02 -15.32
N ARG A 343 -11.49 -13.36 -16.36
CA ARG A 343 -12.94 -13.58 -16.25
C ARG A 343 -13.32 -14.88 -15.51
N LEU A 344 -12.40 -15.84 -15.46
CA LEU A 344 -12.59 -17.11 -14.77
C LEU A 344 -12.15 -17.04 -13.30
N ARG A 345 -11.75 -15.85 -12.82
CA ARG A 345 -11.34 -15.67 -11.43
C ARG A 345 -12.48 -15.99 -10.48
N LYS A 346 -12.11 -16.61 -9.36
CA LYS A 346 -12.98 -16.76 -8.21
C LYS A 346 -13.14 -15.40 -7.53
N VAL A 347 -14.36 -15.13 -7.09
CA VAL A 347 -14.69 -14.08 -6.11
C VAL A 347 -15.38 -14.77 -4.95
N SER A 348 -15.35 -14.16 -3.76
CA SER A 348 -16.02 -14.73 -2.58
C SER A 348 -17.51 -15.01 -2.85
N GLU A 349 -18.09 -15.97 -2.12
CA GLU A 349 -19.52 -16.29 -2.28
C GLU A 349 -20.44 -15.09 -2.02
N GLU A 350 -20.05 -14.22 -1.09
CA GLU A 350 -20.75 -12.97 -0.82
C GLU A 350 -20.70 -12.03 -2.03
N ASN A 351 -19.50 -11.84 -2.62
CA ASN A 351 -19.33 -11.02 -3.81
C ASN A 351 -20.06 -11.62 -5.01
N MET A 352 -20.15 -12.95 -5.16
CA MET A 352 -20.92 -13.58 -6.24
C MET A 352 -22.40 -13.21 -6.20
N LYS A 353 -23.00 -13.01 -5.02
CA LYS A 353 -24.41 -12.63 -4.85
C LYS A 353 -24.62 -11.12 -4.81
N ASN A 354 -23.56 -10.32 -4.89
CA ASN A 354 -23.64 -8.87 -4.89
C ASN A 354 -24.05 -8.33 -6.28
N ILE A 355 -25.13 -7.54 -6.33
CA ILE A 355 -25.65 -6.93 -7.58
C ILE A 355 -24.56 -6.14 -8.31
N SER A 356 -23.77 -5.36 -7.57
CA SER A 356 -22.71 -4.54 -8.15
C SER A 356 -21.63 -5.38 -8.81
N ASN A 357 -21.23 -6.47 -8.17
CA ASN A 357 -20.26 -7.38 -8.74
C ASN A 357 -20.80 -8.08 -10.00
N ALA A 358 -22.05 -8.53 -10.00
CA ALA A 358 -22.68 -9.15 -11.16
C ALA A 358 -22.75 -8.20 -12.36
N VAL A 359 -23.15 -6.94 -12.14
CA VAL A 359 -23.22 -5.92 -13.20
C VAL A 359 -21.83 -5.52 -13.69
N CYS A 360 -20.85 -5.36 -12.79
CA CYS A 360 -19.47 -5.09 -13.19
C CYS A 360 -18.85 -6.25 -13.97
N PHE A 361 -19.11 -7.50 -13.57
CA PHE A 361 -18.68 -8.69 -14.31
C PHE A 361 -19.29 -8.71 -15.72
N ALA A 362 -20.61 -8.50 -15.83
CA ALA A 362 -21.30 -8.42 -17.11
C ALA A 362 -20.72 -7.31 -18.00
N SER A 363 -20.45 -6.13 -17.43
CA SER A 363 -19.84 -4.99 -18.13
C SER A 363 -18.46 -5.36 -18.69
N VAL A 364 -17.61 -5.99 -17.88
CA VAL A 364 -16.27 -6.44 -18.32
C VAL A 364 -16.36 -7.54 -19.38
N SER A 365 -17.29 -8.48 -19.23
CA SER A 365 -17.52 -9.52 -20.23
C SER A 365 -18.00 -8.94 -21.56
N THR A 366 -18.90 -7.96 -21.52
CA THR A 366 -19.37 -7.25 -22.71
C THR A 366 -18.24 -6.47 -23.37
N CYS A 367 -17.40 -5.77 -22.60
CA CYS A 367 -16.23 -5.10 -23.16
C CYS A 367 -15.31 -6.05 -23.91
N TYR A 368 -15.04 -7.22 -23.35
CA TYR A 368 -14.19 -8.18 -24.03
C TYR A 368 -14.82 -8.71 -25.31
N ASN A 369 -16.09 -9.14 -25.26
CA ASN A 369 -16.75 -9.77 -26.40
C ASN A 369 -16.97 -8.80 -27.57
N LEU A 370 -17.17 -7.52 -27.27
CA LEU A 370 -17.36 -6.48 -28.27
C LEU A 370 -16.05 -5.75 -28.62
N GLU A 371 -14.93 -6.16 -28.04
CA GLU A 371 -13.64 -5.48 -28.18
C GLU A 371 -13.73 -3.98 -27.87
N ALA A 372 -14.52 -3.62 -26.85
CA ALA A 372 -14.75 -2.23 -26.47
C ALA A 372 -13.46 -1.56 -25.98
N ASP A 373 -13.24 -0.32 -26.40
CA ASP A 373 -12.06 0.46 -26.07
C ASP A 373 -12.00 0.88 -24.59
N VAL A 374 -13.18 1.14 -24.00
CA VAL A 374 -13.29 1.80 -22.70
C VAL A 374 -14.51 1.37 -21.89
N VAL A 375 -14.32 1.26 -20.57
CA VAL A 375 -15.38 1.25 -19.57
C VAL A 375 -15.41 2.61 -18.88
N ILE A 376 -16.55 3.31 -18.94
CA ILE A 376 -16.76 4.58 -18.23
C ILE A 376 -17.60 4.32 -16.99
N ALA A 377 -17.07 4.70 -15.82
CA ALA A 377 -17.67 4.37 -14.54
C ALA A 377 -17.79 5.60 -13.62
N PRO A 378 -18.91 6.35 -13.71
CA PRO A 378 -19.25 7.35 -12.72
C PRO A 378 -19.50 6.71 -11.35
N SER A 379 -18.79 7.18 -10.33
CA SER A 379 -18.74 6.59 -9.00
C SER A 379 -18.43 7.65 -7.94
N ILE A 380 -19.38 7.89 -7.03
CA ILE A 380 -19.22 8.88 -5.97
C ILE A 380 -18.07 8.48 -5.02
N THR A 381 -17.99 7.21 -4.66
CA THR A 381 -17.05 6.68 -3.66
C THR A 381 -15.87 5.91 -4.25
N GLY A 382 -15.85 5.69 -5.57
CA GLY A 382 -14.85 4.84 -6.23
C GLY A 382 -15.14 3.34 -6.10
N PHE A 383 -16.30 2.95 -5.56
CA PHE A 383 -16.67 1.54 -5.39
C PHE A 383 -16.88 0.81 -6.72
N THR A 384 -17.64 1.40 -7.66
CA THR A 384 -17.87 0.82 -9.00
C THR A 384 -16.57 0.54 -9.75
N THR A 385 -15.63 1.48 -9.70
CA THR A 385 -14.33 1.38 -10.37
C THR A 385 -13.44 0.33 -9.73
N GLN A 386 -13.52 0.15 -8.40
CA GLN A 386 -12.87 -0.95 -7.69
C GLN A 386 -13.39 -2.31 -8.16
N MET A 387 -14.72 -2.46 -8.25
CA MET A 387 -15.34 -3.72 -8.71
C MET A 387 -14.95 -4.04 -10.16
N LEU A 388 -14.90 -3.05 -11.04
CA LEU A 388 -14.42 -3.22 -12.42
C LEU A 388 -12.93 -3.59 -12.48
N SER A 389 -12.10 -2.83 -11.76
CA SER A 389 -10.64 -3.03 -11.66
C SER A 389 -10.28 -4.46 -11.28
N LYS A 390 -11.08 -5.04 -10.38
CA LYS A 390 -10.89 -6.37 -9.84
C LYS A 390 -11.02 -7.49 -10.90
N TRP A 391 -11.90 -7.32 -11.87
CA TRP A 391 -12.07 -8.22 -13.02
C TRP A 391 -10.98 -8.05 -14.09
N ARG A 392 -10.10 -7.07 -13.90
CA ARG A 392 -8.91 -6.81 -14.72
C ARG A 392 -9.22 -6.76 -16.22
N PRO A 393 -10.17 -5.92 -16.69
CA PRO A 393 -10.51 -5.83 -18.11
C PRO A 393 -9.32 -5.39 -18.96
N GLY A 394 -9.26 -5.90 -20.19
CA GLY A 394 -8.36 -5.40 -21.23
C GLY A 394 -8.68 -3.95 -21.61
N ALA A 395 -9.97 -3.61 -21.68
CA ALA A 395 -10.46 -2.24 -21.90
C ALA A 395 -9.91 -1.24 -20.87
N ARG A 396 -9.80 0.04 -21.26
CA ARG A 396 -9.41 1.12 -20.34
C ARG A 396 -10.54 1.36 -19.35
N ILE A 397 -10.25 1.53 -18.07
CA ILE A 397 -11.29 1.92 -17.09
C ILE A 397 -11.13 3.42 -16.83
N ILE A 398 -12.18 4.19 -17.04
CA ILE A 398 -12.22 5.60 -16.68
C ILE A 398 -13.19 5.76 -15.52
N GLY A 399 -12.66 6.12 -14.35
CA GLY A 399 -13.44 6.35 -13.14
C GLY A 399 -13.77 7.81 -12.97
N MET A 400 -15.04 8.17 -12.87
CA MET A 400 -15.46 9.57 -12.76
C MET A 400 -16.06 9.87 -11.40
N SER A 401 -15.65 10.95 -10.74
CA SER A 401 -16.21 11.32 -9.42
C SER A 401 -16.29 12.84 -9.23
N PRO A 402 -17.34 13.35 -8.54
CA PRO A 402 -17.39 14.74 -8.10
C PRO A 402 -16.48 15.05 -6.91
N SER A 403 -15.98 14.02 -6.22
CA SER A 403 -15.09 14.18 -5.07
C SER A 403 -13.63 14.08 -5.52
N MET A 404 -12.87 15.16 -5.39
CA MET A 404 -11.42 15.13 -5.66
C MET A 404 -10.66 14.16 -4.72
N ALA A 405 -11.16 13.94 -3.50
CA ALA A 405 -10.60 12.91 -2.61
C ALA A 405 -10.77 11.52 -3.22
N THR A 406 -11.96 11.22 -3.75
CA THR A 406 -12.23 9.93 -4.43
C THR A 406 -11.42 9.80 -5.73
N VAL A 407 -11.28 10.87 -6.52
CA VAL A 407 -10.42 10.89 -7.71
C VAL A 407 -8.98 10.48 -7.35
N ARG A 408 -8.43 11.02 -6.26
CA ARG A 408 -7.11 10.63 -5.79
C ARG A 408 -7.10 9.21 -5.22
N GLN A 409 -8.13 8.79 -4.48
CA GLN A 409 -8.23 7.42 -3.96
C GLN A 409 -8.31 6.36 -5.07
N MET A 410 -8.87 6.70 -6.24
CA MET A 410 -8.86 5.80 -7.39
C MET A 410 -7.46 5.57 -7.98
N GLN A 411 -6.44 6.33 -7.58
CA GLN A 411 -5.05 6.12 -8.02
C GLN A 411 -4.40 4.84 -7.52
N LEU A 412 -4.98 4.16 -6.52
CA LEU A 412 -4.55 2.81 -6.12
C LEU A 412 -5.33 1.68 -6.80
N GLN A 413 -6.34 1.99 -7.61
CA GLN A 413 -7.16 0.98 -8.27
C GLN A 413 -6.52 0.59 -9.60
N TRP A 414 -6.15 -0.67 -9.77
CA TRP A 414 -5.50 -1.16 -10.98
C TRP A 414 -6.29 -0.79 -12.25
N GLY A 415 -5.62 -0.30 -13.27
CA GLY A 415 -6.19 -0.01 -14.58
C GLY A 415 -7.15 1.19 -14.66
N VAL A 416 -7.48 1.81 -13.52
CA VAL A 416 -8.40 2.95 -13.45
C VAL A 416 -7.68 4.25 -13.77
N VAL A 417 -8.21 5.02 -14.71
CA VAL A 417 -7.83 6.41 -14.97
C VAL A 417 -8.88 7.30 -14.31
N PRO A 418 -8.54 7.97 -13.20
CA PRO A 418 -9.52 8.77 -12.47
C PRO A 418 -9.66 10.16 -13.06
N VAL A 419 -10.91 10.60 -13.22
CA VAL A 419 -11.28 11.90 -13.78
C VAL A 419 -12.30 12.57 -12.87
N TRP A 420 -12.10 13.86 -12.60
CA TRP A 420 -13.12 14.63 -11.91
C TRP A 420 -14.27 14.96 -12.84
N SER A 421 -15.51 14.74 -12.40
CA SER A 421 -16.73 15.10 -13.14
C SER A 421 -17.80 15.66 -12.22
N ARG A 422 -18.73 16.44 -12.78
CA ARG A 422 -19.86 16.96 -12.00
C ARG A 422 -20.88 15.86 -11.71
N ARG A 423 -21.61 16.02 -10.61
CA ARG A 423 -22.79 15.18 -10.31
C ARG A 423 -23.88 15.51 -11.32
N ALA A 424 -24.55 14.47 -11.83
CA ALA A 424 -25.75 14.59 -12.67
C ALA A 424 -27.00 14.24 -11.85
N GLU A 425 -28.16 14.75 -12.28
CA GLU A 425 -29.43 14.56 -11.56
C GLU A 425 -30.30 13.43 -12.16
N SER A 426 -29.98 13.00 -13.39
CA SER A 426 -30.65 11.87 -14.06
C SER A 426 -29.65 10.88 -14.66
N THR A 427 -30.14 9.69 -15.04
CA THR A 427 -29.30 8.64 -15.64
C THR A 427 -28.82 9.02 -17.04
N ASP A 428 -29.70 9.58 -17.87
CA ASP A 428 -29.33 9.99 -19.24
C ASP A 428 -28.34 11.15 -19.21
N GLU A 429 -28.58 12.16 -18.37
CA GLU A 429 -27.65 13.26 -18.15
C GLU A 429 -26.29 12.76 -17.63
N LEU A 430 -26.28 11.77 -16.72
CA LEU A 430 -25.04 11.18 -16.22
C LEU A 430 -24.21 10.57 -17.37
N ILE A 431 -24.87 9.85 -18.27
CA ILE A 431 -24.24 9.17 -19.40
C ILE A 431 -23.71 10.19 -20.40
N GLU A 432 -24.56 11.12 -20.86
CA GLU A 432 -24.23 12.12 -21.87
C GLU A 432 -23.11 13.05 -21.38
N ASN A 433 -23.26 13.63 -20.18
CA ASN A 433 -22.25 14.52 -19.60
C ASN A 433 -20.90 13.82 -19.38
N SER A 434 -20.93 12.52 -19.04
CA SER A 434 -19.68 11.75 -18.86
C SER A 434 -18.93 11.63 -20.18
N VAL A 435 -19.63 11.28 -21.27
CA VAL A 435 -19.02 11.13 -22.60
C VAL A 435 -18.50 12.47 -23.11
N GLU A 436 -19.31 13.53 -23.02
CA GLU A 436 -18.92 14.87 -23.46
C GLU A 436 -17.69 15.39 -22.72
N GLU A 437 -17.66 15.26 -21.39
CA GLU A 437 -16.55 15.74 -20.58
C GLU A 437 -15.26 14.97 -20.89
N LEU A 438 -15.35 13.64 -21.07
CA LEU A 438 -14.19 12.81 -21.43
C LEU A 438 -13.68 13.11 -22.84
N LYS A 439 -14.59 13.32 -23.81
CA LYS A 439 -14.23 13.70 -25.19
C LYS A 439 -13.54 15.05 -25.21
N LYS A 440 -14.10 16.05 -24.51
CA LYS A 440 -13.53 17.41 -24.40
C LYS A 440 -12.13 17.41 -23.80
N ARG A 441 -11.85 16.53 -22.84
CA ARG A 441 -10.53 16.38 -22.21
C ARG A 441 -9.58 15.42 -22.94
N GLY A 442 -10.02 14.81 -24.04
CA GLY A 442 -9.20 13.89 -24.84
C GLY A 442 -8.95 12.52 -24.20
N PHE A 443 -9.80 12.09 -23.24
CA PHE A 443 -9.71 10.75 -22.66
C PHE A 443 -10.35 9.69 -23.55
N VAL A 444 -11.30 10.08 -24.39
CA VAL A 444 -11.99 9.21 -25.36
C VAL A 444 -12.12 9.94 -26.70
N ALA A 445 -12.26 9.19 -27.78
CA ALA A 445 -12.38 9.71 -29.13
C ALA A 445 -13.69 9.28 -29.81
N ALA A 446 -14.14 10.05 -30.80
CA ALA A 446 -15.26 9.65 -31.64
C ALA A 446 -14.92 8.36 -32.40
N GLY A 447 -15.87 7.44 -32.47
CA GLY A 447 -15.71 6.10 -33.04
C GLY A 447 -15.28 5.02 -32.05
N GLU A 448 -14.87 5.37 -30.82
CA GLU A 448 -14.60 4.37 -29.78
C GLU A 448 -15.90 3.73 -29.27
N LEU A 449 -15.84 2.43 -28.99
CA LEU A 449 -16.94 1.69 -28.37
C LEU A 449 -16.79 1.73 -26.84
N ALA A 450 -17.81 2.24 -26.16
CA ALA A 450 -17.80 2.39 -24.71
C ALA A 450 -18.88 1.52 -24.04
N VAL A 451 -18.51 0.92 -22.91
CA VAL A 451 -19.46 0.36 -21.95
C VAL A 451 -19.52 1.27 -20.74
N ILE A 452 -20.70 1.77 -20.43
CA ILE A 452 -20.92 2.64 -19.28
C ILE A 452 -21.59 1.83 -18.18
N THR A 453 -21.08 1.91 -16.95
CA THR A 453 -21.74 1.30 -15.79
C THR A 453 -21.72 2.25 -14.60
N ALA A 454 -22.83 2.30 -13.87
CA ALA A 454 -23.01 3.21 -12.75
C ALA A 454 -24.01 2.63 -11.73
N GLY A 455 -24.04 3.24 -10.56
CA GLY A 455 -25.14 3.09 -9.62
C GLY A 455 -26.15 4.21 -9.83
N VAL A 456 -27.38 3.85 -10.14
CA VAL A 456 -28.48 4.82 -10.31
C VAL A 456 -29.62 4.52 -9.34
N VAL A 457 -30.29 5.59 -8.92
CA VAL A 457 -31.46 5.53 -8.05
C VAL A 457 -32.71 5.88 -8.85
N THR A 458 -33.85 5.34 -8.44
CA THR A 458 -35.15 5.73 -9.01
C THR A 458 -35.41 7.22 -8.78
N TYR A 459 -36.22 7.84 -9.65
CA TYR A 459 -36.59 9.25 -9.53
C TYR A 459 -37.14 9.64 -8.13
N ALA A 460 -37.87 8.74 -7.47
CA ALA A 460 -38.42 8.93 -6.12
C ALA A 460 -37.33 9.05 -5.04
N ARG A 461 -36.14 8.50 -5.28
CA ARG A 461 -34.99 8.48 -4.35
C ARG A 461 -33.81 9.27 -4.88
N ARG A 462 -34.02 10.20 -5.83
CA ARG A 462 -32.95 11.00 -6.47
C ARG A 462 -32.10 11.82 -5.50
N HIS A 463 -32.59 12.06 -4.29
CA HIS A 463 -31.86 12.76 -3.22
C HIS A 463 -30.91 11.84 -2.44
N GLU A 464 -31.08 10.52 -2.54
CA GLU A 464 -30.22 9.52 -1.90
C GLU A 464 -29.00 9.20 -2.78
N ALA A 465 -27.93 8.70 -2.16
CA ALA A 465 -26.81 8.15 -2.90
C ALA A 465 -27.14 6.72 -3.36
N ALA A 466 -26.74 6.37 -4.58
CA ALA A 466 -26.83 4.98 -5.03
C ALA A 466 -25.95 4.09 -4.15
N THR A 467 -26.51 2.98 -3.68
CA THR A 467 -25.82 2.03 -2.81
C THR A 467 -25.23 0.84 -3.56
N GLN A 468 -25.59 0.68 -4.84
CA GLN A 468 -25.17 -0.43 -5.69
C GLN A 468 -24.91 0.05 -7.12
N THR A 469 -23.96 -0.59 -7.81
CA THR A 469 -23.83 -0.51 -9.28
C THR A 469 -24.90 -1.42 -9.89
N ASN A 470 -25.82 -0.88 -10.68
CA ASN A 470 -27.02 -1.62 -11.08
C ASN A 470 -27.42 -1.45 -12.55
N ILE A 471 -26.67 -0.69 -13.33
CA ILE A 471 -26.91 -0.53 -14.77
C ILE A 471 -25.64 -0.74 -15.59
N MET A 472 -25.84 -1.15 -16.84
CA MET A 472 -24.82 -1.07 -17.88
C MET A 472 -25.45 -0.64 -19.20
N ARG A 473 -24.72 0.13 -20.02
CA ARG A 473 -25.14 0.57 -21.35
C ARG A 473 -23.96 0.51 -22.31
N VAL A 474 -24.18 0.01 -23.51
CA VAL A 474 -23.18 0.03 -24.60
C VAL A 474 -23.51 1.21 -25.50
N ILE A 475 -22.52 2.02 -25.86
CA ILE A 475 -22.67 3.16 -26.77
C ILE A 475 -21.47 3.25 -27.72
N ASN A 476 -21.70 3.78 -28.91
CA ASN A 476 -20.62 4.32 -29.74
C ASN A 476 -20.44 5.80 -29.36
N ILE A 477 -19.20 6.24 -29.20
CA ILE A 477 -18.91 7.65 -28.94
C ILE A 477 -19.03 8.41 -30.26
N GLU A 478 -20.03 9.28 -30.37
CA GLU A 478 -20.23 10.19 -31.52
C GLU A 478 -19.41 11.48 -31.35
#